data_AF-A0A7S3IDL3-F1
#
_entry.id   AF-A0A7S3IDL3-F1
#
_cell.length_a   1.000
_cell.length_b   1.000
_cell.length_c   1.000
_cell.angle_alpha   90.00
_cell.angle_beta   90.00
_cell.angle_gamma   90.00
#
_symmetry.space_group_name_H-M   'P 1'
#
loop_
_entity.id
_entity.type
_entity.pdbx_description
1 polymer ?
#
loop_
_entity_poly.entity_id
_entity_poly.type
_entity_poly.pdbx_seq_one_letter_code
_entity_poly.pdbx_strand_id
1 'polypeptide(L)'
;FSTVLSTLASDLPDKPAIPTVTIGSSDTSVAVAWVAPEAHSADIDAYEILLLKSDDTFAEDTTTCDGSTSEIISATACSIPMTTISSLTSLAVDTLIRVKVRAHNSNGWG
;
A
#
# COMPACT_ATOMS: atom_id res chain seq x y z
N PHE A 1 -38.93 19.70 -11.21
CA PHE A 1 -37.98 19.68 -10.07
C PHE A 1 -36.59 19.44 -10.64
N SER A 2 -35.69 20.43 -10.56
CA SER A 2 -34.30 20.28 -11.00
C SER A 2 -33.50 19.81 -9.79
N THR A 3 -32.87 18.65 -9.88
CA THR A 3 -31.95 18.14 -8.88
C THR A 3 -30.72 19.03 -8.88
N VAL A 4 -30.49 19.78 -7.80
CA VAL A 4 -29.23 20.50 -7.58
C VAL A 4 -28.10 19.47 -7.58
N LEU A 5 -27.22 19.55 -8.59
CA LEU A 5 -26.02 18.75 -8.68
C LEU A 5 -25.01 19.33 -7.68
N SER A 6 -24.90 18.74 -6.49
CA SER A 6 -23.86 19.11 -5.54
C SER A 6 -22.56 18.43 -5.96
N THR A 7 -21.71 19.14 -6.67
CA THR A 7 -20.34 18.69 -6.93
C THR A 7 -19.52 18.94 -5.66
N LEU A 8 -19.28 17.89 -4.86
CA LEU A 8 -18.18 17.96 -3.89
C LEU A 8 -16.87 18.04 -4.68
N ALA A 9 -16.09 19.09 -4.44
CA ALA A 9 -14.70 19.09 -4.86
C ALA A 9 -13.98 18.07 -3.96
N SER A 10 -13.62 16.93 -4.54
CA SER A 10 -12.79 15.94 -3.88
C SER A 10 -11.44 15.92 -4.57
N ASP A 11 -10.38 15.71 -3.78
CA ASP A 11 -9.00 15.71 -4.26
C ASP A 11 -8.43 14.29 -4.20
N LEU A 12 -7.24 14.09 -4.78
CA LEU A 12 -6.47 12.86 -4.58
C LEU A 12 -6.20 12.67 -3.08
N PRO A 13 -6.06 11.42 -2.60
CA PRO A 13 -5.65 11.19 -1.22
C PRO A 13 -4.28 11.83 -0.97
N ASP A 14 -4.01 12.22 0.27
CA ASP A 14 -2.66 12.63 0.61
C ASP A 14 -1.69 11.46 0.43
N LYS A 15 -0.41 11.79 0.20
CA LYS A 15 0.64 10.78 0.18
C LYS A 15 0.71 10.12 1.57
N PRO A 16 0.63 8.78 1.67
CA PRO A 16 0.80 8.09 2.94
C PRO A 16 2.14 8.47 3.61
N ALA A 17 2.12 8.51 4.94
CA ALA A 17 3.37 8.59 5.72
C ALA A 17 4.28 7.41 5.37
N ILE A 18 5.59 7.54 5.68
CA ILE A 18 6.56 6.47 5.40
C ILE A 18 6.07 5.18 6.07
N PRO A 19 5.89 4.09 5.31
CA PRO A 19 5.44 2.83 5.87
C PRO A 19 6.49 2.26 6.82
N THR A 20 6.01 1.67 7.90
CA THR A 20 6.84 0.94 8.85
C THR A 20 6.98 -0.49 8.37
N VAL A 21 8.23 -0.95 8.24
CA VAL A 21 8.55 -2.32 7.83
C VAL A 21 9.21 -3.03 9.01
N THR A 22 8.59 -4.10 9.48
CA THR A 22 9.08 -4.90 10.61
C THR A 22 9.10 -6.37 10.25
N ILE A 23 9.98 -7.14 10.88
CA ILE A 23 9.94 -8.60 10.79
C ILE A 23 8.69 -9.07 11.54
N GLY A 24 7.87 -9.87 10.87
CA GLY A 24 6.65 -10.43 11.43
C GLY A 24 6.96 -11.43 12.55
N SER A 25 5.94 -11.76 13.35
CA SER A 25 6.08 -12.62 14.54
C SER A 25 6.54 -14.06 14.26
N SER A 26 6.55 -14.49 13.00
CA SER A 26 7.04 -15.80 12.58
C SER A 26 8.49 -15.79 12.07
N ASP A 27 9.21 -14.67 12.15
CA ASP A 27 10.58 -14.43 11.63
C ASP A 27 10.78 -14.74 10.12
N THR A 28 9.70 -15.10 9.44
CA THR A 28 9.66 -15.61 8.06
C THR A 28 8.77 -14.76 7.17
N SER A 29 8.08 -13.80 7.76
CA SER A 29 7.28 -12.79 7.07
C SER A 29 7.75 -11.39 7.44
N VAL A 30 7.43 -10.45 6.58
CA VAL A 30 7.69 -9.02 6.75
C VAL A 30 6.35 -8.34 6.84
N ALA A 31 6.09 -7.70 7.97
CA ALA A 31 4.92 -6.89 8.18
C ALA A 31 5.19 -5.46 7.70
N VAL A 32 4.36 -4.99 6.78
CA VAL A 32 4.34 -3.61 6.28
C VAL A 32 3.09 -2.97 6.83
N ALA A 33 3.25 -1.90 7.61
CA ALA A 33 2.16 -1.10 8.15
C ALA A 33 2.30 0.35 7.68
N TRP A 34 1.19 1.01 7.39
CA TRP A 34 1.14 2.42 7.03
C TRP A 34 0.04 3.13 7.80
N VAL A 35 0.08 4.45 7.79
CA VAL A 35 -1.00 5.27 8.32
C VAL A 35 -1.86 5.71 7.14
N ALA A 36 -3.17 5.51 7.22
CA ALA A 36 -4.11 5.99 6.24
C ALA A 36 -3.95 7.52 6.08
N PRO A 37 -3.74 8.04 4.86
CA PRO A 37 -3.70 9.48 4.62
C PRO A 37 -5.09 10.12 4.70
N GLU A 38 -5.14 11.45 4.68
CA GLU A 38 -6.40 12.19 4.56
C GLU A 38 -7.05 11.89 3.21
N ALA A 39 -8.35 11.57 3.27
CA ALA A 39 -9.15 11.13 2.14
C ALA A 39 -9.68 12.29 1.26
N HIS A 40 -9.51 13.54 1.70
CA HIS A 40 -9.94 14.76 0.99
C HIS A 40 -11.34 14.67 0.37
N SER A 41 -12.31 14.27 1.20
CA SER A 41 -13.74 14.13 0.85
C SER A 41 -14.08 13.00 -0.14
N ALA A 42 -13.16 12.08 -0.42
CA ALA A 42 -13.46 10.80 -1.08
C ALA A 42 -12.79 9.63 -0.35
N ASP A 43 -13.60 8.66 0.05
CA ASP A 43 -13.13 7.49 0.79
C ASP A 43 -12.02 6.74 0.04
N ILE A 44 -11.00 6.33 0.79
CA ILE A 44 -9.90 5.51 0.26
C ILE A 44 -10.42 4.10 0.01
N ASP A 45 -10.33 3.65 -1.24
CA ASP A 45 -10.89 2.37 -1.69
C ASP A 45 -9.81 1.34 -2.08
N ALA A 46 -8.54 1.74 -2.18
CA ALA A 46 -7.41 0.82 -2.33
C ALA A 46 -6.08 1.42 -1.86
N TYR A 47 -5.12 0.54 -1.61
CA TYR A 47 -3.70 0.87 -1.43
C TYR A 47 -2.86 0.09 -2.46
N GLU A 48 -1.74 0.67 -2.89
CA GLU A 48 -0.75 0.00 -3.76
C GLU A 48 0.55 -0.12 -2.96
N ILE A 49 0.99 -1.36 -2.72
CA ILE A 49 2.16 -1.68 -1.90
C ILE A 49 3.30 -2.12 -2.81
N LEU A 50 4.23 -1.21 -3.05
CA LEU A 50 5.34 -1.39 -3.97
C LEU A 50 6.63 -1.72 -3.22
N LEU A 51 7.20 -2.89 -3.47
CA LEU A 51 8.51 -3.31 -3.00
C LEU A 51 9.57 -2.91 -4.03
N LEU A 52 10.67 -2.32 -3.55
CA LEU A 52 11.83 -2.02 -4.38
C LEU A 52 12.58 -3.30 -4.71
N LYS A 53 12.83 -3.53 -6.00
CA LYS A 53 13.64 -4.63 -6.50
C LYS A 53 15.12 -4.24 -6.52
N SER A 54 15.98 -5.25 -6.69
CA SER A 54 17.43 -5.08 -6.83
C SER A 54 17.86 -4.26 -8.06
N ASP A 55 17.00 -4.13 -9.07
CA ASP A 55 17.22 -3.34 -10.30
C ASP A 55 16.64 -1.90 -10.23
N ASP A 56 16.34 -1.42 -9.02
CA ASP A 56 15.69 -0.13 -8.73
C ASP A 56 14.27 0.04 -9.31
N THR A 57 13.66 -1.03 -9.82
CA THR A 57 12.25 -1.03 -10.23
C THR A 57 11.33 -1.44 -9.08
N PHE A 58 10.02 -1.23 -9.23
CA PHE A 58 9.04 -1.60 -8.21
C PHE A 58 8.26 -2.85 -8.62
N ALA A 59 7.91 -3.68 -7.64
CA ALA A 59 6.99 -4.79 -7.80
C ALA A 59 5.93 -4.75 -6.69
N GLU A 60 4.74 -5.25 -6.99
CA GLU A 60 3.67 -5.41 -6.01
C GLU A 60 3.40 -6.90 -5.77
N ASP A 61 3.03 -7.24 -4.54
CA ASP A 61 2.52 -8.57 -4.21
C ASP A 61 1.00 -8.54 -4.06
N THR A 62 0.28 -8.70 -5.16
CA THR A 62 -1.19 -8.79 -5.17
C THR A 62 -1.71 -10.17 -4.72
N THR A 63 -0.83 -11.10 -4.31
CA THR A 63 -1.25 -12.44 -3.86
C THR A 63 -1.39 -12.50 -2.35
N THR A 64 -0.38 -11.99 -1.62
CA THR A 64 -0.42 -11.96 -0.15
C THR A 64 -0.72 -10.58 0.42
N CYS A 65 -0.59 -9.53 -0.41
CA CYS A 65 -0.64 -8.14 0.00
C CYS A 65 -1.47 -7.26 -0.93
N ASP A 66 -2.63 -7.76 -1.36
CA ASP A 66 -3.51 -7.00 -2.24
C ASP A 66 -4.19 -5.85 -1.47
N GLY A 67 -3.70 -4.63 -1.68
CA GLY A 67 -4.23 -3.44 -1.04
C GLY A 67 -5.61 -3.01 -1.53
N SER A 68 -6.25 -3.73 -2.46
CA SER A 68 -7.67 -3.58 -2.80
C SER A 68 -8.60 -4.39 -1.89
N THR A 69 -8.05 -5.27 -1.04
CA THR A 69 -8.85 -6.09 -0.12
C THR A 69 -9.31 -5.27 1.09
N SER A 70 -10.56 -5.47 1.50
CA SER A 70 -11.15 -4.75 2.65
C SER A 70 -10.41 -5.03 3.97
N GLU A 71 -9.80 -6.20 4.12
CA GLU A 71 -8.97 -6.54 5.27
C GLU A 71 -7.73 -5.64 5.35
N ILE A 72 -7.00 -5.46 4.24
CA ILE A 72 -5.80 -4.62 4.19
C ILE A 72 -6.16 -3.14 4.27
N ILE A 73 -7.25 -2.70 3.61
CA ILE A 73 -7.72 -1.31 3.67
C ILE A 73 -8.07 -0.91 5.11
N SER A 74 -8.77 -1.79 5.83
CA SER A 74 -9.17 -1.55 7.23
C SER A 74 -7.99 -1.67 8.21
N ALA A 75 -7.13 -2.68 8.02
CA ALA A 75 -5.97 -2.89 8.89
C ALA A 75 -4.85 -1.89 8.65
N THR A 76 -4.78 -1.25 7.47
CA THR A 76 -3.65 -0.42 7.01
C THR A 76 -2.30 -1.12 7.17
N ALA A 77 -2.32 -2.44 7.04
CA ALA A 77 -1.19 -3.31 7.29
C ALA A 77 -1.34 -4.60 6.49
N CYS A 78 -0.19 -5.19 6.19
CA CYS A 78 -0.09 -6.42 5.42
C CYS A 78 1.17 -7.21 5.82
N SER A 79 1.13 -8.53 5.65
CA SER A 79 2.25 -9.42 5.93
C SER A 79 2.65 -10.20 4.68
N ILE A 80 3.87 -9.98 4.19
CA ILE A 80 4.42 -10.65 3.01
C ILE A 80 5.46 -11.69 3.43
N PRO A 81 5.40 -12.95 2.96
CA PRO A 81 6.44 -13.93 3.21
C PRO A 81 7.79 -13.50 2.62
N MET A 82 8.89 -13.69 3.36
CA MET A 82 10.24 -13.34 2.87
C MET A 82 10.61 -14.09 1.58
N THR A 83 10.12 -15.32 1.40
CA THR A 83 10.29 -16.11 0.18
C THR A 83 9.65 -15.45 -1.05
N THR A 84 8.49 -14.82 -0.85
CA THR A 84 7.82 -14.05 -1.90
C THR A 84 8.60 -12.79 -2.21
N ILE A 85 9.06 -12.06 -1.18
CA ILE A 85 9.89 -10.86 -1.35
C ILE A 85 11.16 -11.19 -2.12
N SER A 86 11.91 -12.22 -1.72
CA SER A 86 13.16 -12.58 -2.38
C SER A 86 12.93 -12.99 -3.84
N SER A 87 11.84 -13.72 -4.11
CA SER A 87 11.45 -14.10 -5.48
C SER A 87 11.08 -12.88 -6.33
N LEU A 88 10.29 -11.96 -5.77
CA LEU A 88 9.74 -10.82 -6.48
C LEU A 88 10.78 -9.71 -6.71
N THR A 89 11.64 -9.49 -5.73
CA THR A 89 12.61 -8.38 -5.72
C THR A 89 14.01 -8.77 -6.19
N SER A 90 14.31 -10.08 -6.22
CA SER A 90 15.66 -10.60 -6.45
C SER A 90 16.71 -9.96 -5.51
N LEU A 91 16.29 -9.47 -4.34
CA LEU A 91 17.19 -8.92 -3.33
C LEU A 91 18.00 -10.04 -2.69
N ALA A 92 19.29 -9.77 -2.43
CA ALA A 92 20.11 -10.66 -1.64
C ALA A 92 19.64 -10.66 -0.18
N VAL A 93 19.85 -11.79 0.50
CA VAL A 93 19.66 -11.88 1.96
C VAL A 93 20.52 -10.81 2.65
N ASP A 94 20.01 -10.23 3.74
CA ASP A 94 20.65 -9.13 4.48
C ASP A 94 20.63 -7.75 3.77
N THR A 95 19.77 -7.59 2.75
CA THR A 95 19.53 -6.29 2.11
C THR A 95 18.33 -5.58 2.73
N LEU A 96 18.42 -4.26 2.88
CA LEU A 96 17.32 -3.43 3.37
C LEU A 96 16.12 -3.49 2.41
N ILE A 97 14.98 -4.00 2.89
CA ILE A 97 13.71 -3.98 2.17
C ILE A 97 13.16 -2.56 2.19
N ARG A 98 12.93 -1.99 1.01
CA ARG A 98 12.29 -0.67 0.85
C ARG A 98 10.91 -0.85 0.26
N VAL A 99 9.94 -0.19 0.87
CA VAL A 99 8.53 -0.25 0.48
C VAL A 99 8.01 1.16 0.25
N LYS A 100 7.17 1.32 -0.77
CA LYS A 100 6.42 2.53 -1.09
C LYS A 100 4.94 2.18 -1.09
N VAL A 101 4.14 2.95 -0.37
CA VAL A 101 2.68 2.78 -0.35
C VAL A 101 2.03 4.00 -1.00
N ARG A 102 1.00 3.78 -1.81
CA ARG A 102 0.13 4.83 -2.38
C ARG A 102 -1.31 4.53 -2.01
N ALA A 103 -2.11 5.58 -1.85
CA ALA A 103 -3.54 5.45 -1.57
C ALA A 103 -4.34 5.80 -2.83
N HIS A 104 -5.47 5.14 -3.03
CA HIS A 104 -6.41 5.40 -4.11
C HIS A 104 -7.74 5.86 -3.54
N ASN A 105 -8.37 6.82 -4.21
CA ASN A 105 -9.79 7.13 -4.05
C ASN A 105 -10.45 7.32 -5.42
N SER A 106 -11.72 7.72 -5.43
CA SER A 106 -12.48 7.96 -6.67
C SER A 106 -11.86 8.99 -7.63
N ASN A 107 -10.93 9.84 -7.18
CA ASN A 107 -10.20 10.80 -8.01
C ASN A 107 -8.88 10.22 -8.56
N GLY A 108 -8.39 9.10 -8.02
CA GLY A 108 -7.18 8.41 -8.46
C GLY A 108 -6.18 8.17 -7.33
N TRP A 109 -4.91 8.12 -7.67
CA TRP A 109 -3.82 7.75 -6.75
C TRP A 109 -3.03 8.95 -6.22
N GLY A 110 -2.78 8.97 -4.91
CA GLY A 110 -1.91 9.92 -4.19
C GLY A 110 -0.61 9.33 -3.66
#